data_AF-A0A223AR25-F1
#
_entry.id   AF-A0A223AR25-F1
#
_cell.length_a   1.000
_cell.length_b   1.000
_cell.length_c   1.000
_cell.angle_alpha   90.00
_cell.angle_beta   90.00
_cell.angle_gamma   90.00
#
_symmetry.space_group_name_H-M   'P 1'
#
loop_
_entity.id
_entity.type
_entity.pdbx_description
1 polymer ?
#
loop_
_entity_poly.entity_id
_entity_poly.type
_entity_poly.pdbx_seq_one_letter_code
_entity_poly.pdbx_strand_id
1 'polypeptide(L)'
;MSLEVINKAREQITEESLKIGGSLANFIEEHLNEVCKTEDVATHITAEGKSIEDLISKITSEARKNARNNVGCLTDEEVLQIIDDYYEIHIKPSSNTTSLGTIDILDLM
;
A
#
# COMPACT_ATOMS: atom_id res chain seq x y z
N MET A 1 0.59 -18.89 -15.18
CA MET A 1 1.11 -17.53 -15.40
C MET A 1 0.68 -16.60 -14.27
N SER A 2 -0.62 -16.30 -14.07
CA SER A 2 -1.03 -15.33 -13.03
C SER A 2 -0.64 -15.66 -11.59
N LEU A 3 -0.62 -16.94 -11.20
CA LEU A 3 -0.17 -17.35 -9.88
C LEU A 3 1.34 -17.15 -9.66
N GLU A 4 2.15 -17.31 -10.71
CA GLU A 4 3.61 -17.15 -10.62
C GLU A 4 3.99 -15.68 -10.42
N VAL A 5 3.29 -14.77 -11.09
CA VAL A 5 3.47 -13.32 -10.92
C VAL A 5 3.09 -12.89 -9.50
N ILE A 6 1.95 -13.35 -9.00
CA ILE A 6 1.49 -13.07 -7.63
C ILE A 6 2.48 -13.61 -6.60
N ASN A 7 2.91 -14.87 -6.72
CA ASN A 7 3.84 -15.47 -5.78
C ASN A 7 5.20 -14.74 -5.78
N LYS A 8 5.69 -14.35 -6.95
CA LYS A 8 6.94 -13.57 -7.05
C LYS A 8 6.81 -12.20 -6.40
N ALA A 9 5.68 -11.51 -6.59
CA ALA A 9 5.43 -10.23 -5.93
C ALA A 9 5.42 -10.38 -4.40
N ARG A 10 4.77 -11.43 -3.88
CA ARG A 10 4.72 -11.72 -2.44
C ARG A 10 6.09 -12.09 -1.87
N GLU A 11 6.88 -12.87 -2.61
CA GLU A 11 8.26 -13.17 -2.24
C GLU A 11 9.11 -11.89 -2.17
N GLN A 12 8.98 -10.99 -3.15
CA GLN A 12 9.67 -9.71 -3.15
C GLN A 12 9.24 -8.83 -1.96
N ILE A 13 7.94 -8.72 -1.68
CA ILE A 13 7.42 -7.97 -0.51
C ILE A 13 8.09 -8.48 0.78
N THR A 14 8.10 -9.81 0.98
CA THR A 14 8.69 -10.42 2.17
C THR A 14 10.21 -10.22 2.23
N GLU A 15 10.93 -10.35 1.11
CA GLU A 15 12.38 -10.10 1.06
C GLU A 15 12.73 -8.65 1.42
N GLU A 16 12.03 -7.68 0.83
CA GLU A 16 12.23 -6.26 1.12
C GLU A 16 11.90 -5.93 2.58
N SER A 17 10.77 -6.42 3.09
CA SER A 17 10.35 -6.23 4.48
C SER A 17 11.35 -6.79 5.48
N LEU A 18 11.82 -8.02 5.28
CA LEU A 18 12.82 -8.65 6.15
C LEU A 18 14.15 -7.92 6.15
N LYS A 19 14.57 -7.40 4.98
CA LYS A 19 15.81 -6.65 4.84
C LYS A 19 15.76 -5.31 5.58
N ILE A 20 14.63 -4.61 5.53
CA ILE A 20 14.43 -3.32 6.20
C ILE A 20 14.19 -3.53 7.70
N GLY A 21 13.28 -4.45 8.03
CA GLY A 21 12.87 -4.78 9.39
C GLY A 21 12.07 -3.67 10.10
N GLY A 22 11.55 -4.03 11.26
CA GLY A 22 10.81 -3.10 12.14
C GLY A 22 9.31 -3.07 11.88
N SER A 23 8.58 -2.43 12.80
CA SER A 23 7.11 -2.51 12.86
C SER A 23 6.42 -1.92 11.63
N LEU A 24 6.96 -0.84 11.06
CA LEU A 24 6.37 -0.21 9.86
C LEU A 24 6.56 -1.08 8.61
N ALA A 25 7.72 -1.71 8.45
CA ALA A 25 7.98 -2.63 7.34
C ALA A 25 7.04 -3.84 7.41
N ASN A 26 6.89 -4.44 8.59
CA ASN A 26 5.96 -5.55 8.82
C ASN A 26 4.51 -5.15 8.50
N PHE A 27 4.08 -3.96 8.94
CA PHE A 27 2.72 -3.46 8.66
C PHE A 27 2.47 -3.30 7.15
N ILE A 28 3.44 -2.73 6.42
CA ILE A 28 3.37 -2.61 4.96
C ILE A 28 3.32 -4.00 4.31
N GLU A 29 4.15 -4.94 4.74
CA GLU A 29 4.16 -6.32 4.24
C GLU A 29 2.81 -7.01 4.44
N GLU A 30 2.22 -6.91 5.63
CA GLU A 30 0.94 -7.52 5.95
C GLU A 30 -0.16 -7.01 5.01
N HIS A 31 -0.24 -5.69 4.83
CA HIS A 31 -1.19 -5.06 3.92
C HIS A 31 -0.98 -5.47 2.47
N LEU A 32 0.26 -5.37 1.96
CA LEU A 32 0.58 -5.73 0.57
C LEU A 32 0.30 -7.21 0.28
N ASN A 33 0.59 -8.11 1.21
CA ASN A 33 0.28 -9.53 1.08
C ASN A 33 -1.22 -9.82 1.11
N GLU A 34 -2.02 -9.04 1.85
CA GLU A 34 -3.47 -9.18 1.87
C GLU A 34 -4.08 -8.81 0.52
N VAL A 35 -3.54 -7.81 -0.15
CA VAL A 35 -4.15 -7.19 -1.34
C VAL A 35 -3.61 -7.77 -2.64
N CYS A 36 -2.39 -8.34 -2.62
CA CYS A 36 -1.75 -9.03 -3.75
C CYS A 36 -2.44 -10.38 -4.08
N LYS A 37 -3.66 -10.29 -4.60
CA LYS A 37 -4.54 -11.41 -4.99
C LYS A 37 -4.74 -11.53 -6.50
N THR A 38 -4.36 -10.52 -7.27
CA THR A 38 -4.50 -10.46 -8.72
C THR A 38 -3.17 -10.16 -9.39
N GLU A 39 -3.02 -10.58 -10.65
CA GLU A 39 -1.83 -10.29 -11.46
C GLU A 39 -1.62 -8.78 -11.67
N ASP A 40 -2.71 -8.04 -11.78
CA ASP A 40 -2.73 -6.58 -11.90
C ASP A 40 -2.07 -5.90 -10.69
N VAL A 41 -2.56 -6.21 -9.47
CA VAL A 41 -1.99 -5.70 -8.22
C VAL A 41 -0.53 -6.14 -8.07
N ALA A 42 -0.22 -7.40 -8.38
CA ALA A 42 1.14 -7.91 -8.33
C ALA A 42 2.09 -7.13 -9.25
N THR A 43 1.63 -6.80 -10.46
CA THR A 43 2.40 -6.02 -11.44
C THR A 43 2.68 -4.61 -10.94
N HIS A 44 1.67 -3.97 -10.34
CA HIS A 44 1.78 -2.65 -9.72
C HIS A 44 2.79 -2.63 -8.56
N ILE A 45 2.79 -3.67 -7.72
CA ILE A 45 3.71 -3.81 -6.59
C ILE A 45 5.16 -3.98 -7.07
N THR A 46 5.37 -4.80 -8.09
CA THR A 46 6.71 -5.09 -8.64
C THR A 46 7.14 -4.12 -9.74
N ALA A 47 6.44 -3.00 -9.91
CA ALA A 47 6.76 -2.02 -10.94
C ALA A 47 8.17 -1.42 -10.73
N GLU A 48 8.88 -1.17 -11.83
CA GLU A 48 10.22 -0.59 -11.76
C GLU A 48 10.17 0.77 -11.04
N GLY A 49 11.08 0.96 -10.08
CA GLY A 49 11.17 2.19 -9.28
C GLY A 49 10.28 2.22 -8.05
N LYS A 50 9.46 1.19 -7.78
CA LYS A 50 8.72 1.06 -6.52
C LYS A 50 9.45 0.11 -5.57
N SER A 51 9.57 0.50 -4.30
CA SER A 51 10.16 -0.33 -3.24
C SER A 51 9.59 0.02 -1.86
N ILE A 52 9.66 -0.93 -0.92
CA ILE A 52 9.18 -0.69 0.46
C ILE A 52 10.04 0.40 1.14
N GLU A 53 11.33 0.48 0.82
CA GLU A 53 12.24 1.50 1.36
C GLU A 53 11.85 2.93 0.95
N ASP A 54 11.49 3.11 -0.33
CA ASP A 54 11.05 4.40 -0.85
C ASP A 54 9.68 4.78 -0.29
N LEU A 55 8.75 3.82 -0.19
CA LEU A 55 7.47 4.00 0.47
C LEU A 55 7.62 4.43 1.95
N ILE A 56 8.49 3.78 2.72
CA ILE A 56 8.77 4.17 4.11
C ILE A 56 9.32 5.60 4.18
N SER A 57 10.19 5.98 3.24
CA SER A 57 10.71 7.34 3.14
C SER A 57 9.60 8.36 2.87
N LYS A 58 8.63 8.01 2.02
CA LYS A 58 7.43 8.81 1.74
C LYS A 58 6.53 8.94 2.97
N ILE A 59 6.18 7.83 3.63
CA ILE A 59 5.38 7.81 4.85
C ILE A 59 6.03 8.66 5.95
N THR A 60 7.35 8.50 6.14
CA THR A 60 8.11 9.28 7.13
C THR A 60 8.09 10.77 6.82
N SER A 61 8.16 11.13 5.54
CA SER A 61 8.09 12.53 5.09
C SER A 61 6.71 13.14 5.33
N GLU A 62 5.63 12.41 5.02
CA GLU A 62 4.25 12.85 5.31
C GLU A 62 4.00 12.97 6.82
N ALA A 63 4.46 12.01 7.61
CA ALA A 63 4.35 12.07 9.07
C ALA A 63 5.03 13.31 9.66
N ARG A 64 6.20 13.68 9.12
CA ARG A 64 6.93 14.89 9.54
C ARG A 64 6.22 16.18 9.17
N LYS A 65 5.46 16.22 8.06
CA LYS A 65 4.63 17.39 7.71
C LYS A 65 3.50 17.60 8.72
N ASN A 66 2.93 16.51 9.23
CA ASN A 66 1.88 16.50 10.24
C ASN A 66 2.41 16.48 11.68
N ALA A 67 3.69 16.78 11.88
CA ALA A 67 4.34 16.60 13.17
C ALA A 67 3.70 17.44 14.28
N ARG A 68 3.49 16.81 15.44
CA ARG A 68 3.06 17.47 16.68
C ARG A 68 4.15 17.32 17.72
N ASN A 69 4.59 18.42 18.33
CA ASN A 69 5.67 18.42 19.32
C ASN A 69 6.98 17.76 18.81
N ASN A 70 7.34 17.98 17.54
CA ASN A 70 8.51 17.36 16.88
C ASN A 70 8.44 15.83 16.72
N VAL A 71 7.27 15.22 16.91
CA VAL A 71 7.03 13.81 16.61
C VAL A 71 6.16 13.75 15.35
N GLY A 72 6.60 13.01 14.33
CA GLY A 72 5.80 12.79 13.14
C GLY A 72 4.54 11.99 13.49
N CYS A 73 3.39 12.39 12.97
CA CYS A 73 2.11 11.78 13.31
C CYS A 73 1.36 11.42 12.02
N LEU A 74 0.97 10.15 11.90
CA LEU A 74 -0.02 9.64 10.96
C LEU A 74 -0.88 8.62 11.69
N THR A 75 -2.15 8.52 11.31
CA THR A 75 -3.01 7.39 11.69
C THR A 75 -2.74 6.20 10.78
N ASP A 76 -3.16 5.01 11.22
CA ASP A 76 -3.06 3.79 10.41
C ASP A 76 -3.80 3.96 9.07
N GLU A 77 -4.95 4.63 9.05
CA GLU A 77 -5.72 4.92 7.83
C GLU A 77 -4.94 5.80 6.85
N GLU A 78 -4.23 6.82 7.33
CA GLU A 78 -3.38 7.68 6.48
C GLU A 78 -2.19 6.89 5.91
N VAL A 79 -1.60 5.99 6.71
CA VAL A 79 -0.52 5.12 6.24
C VAL A 79 -1.02 4.18 5.15
N LEU A 80 -2.16 3.51 5.36
CA LEU A 80 -2.77 2.62 4.37
C LEU A 80 -3.09 3.35 3.07
N GLN A 81 -3.66 4.56 3.14
CA GLN A 81 -3.91 5.37 1.96
C GLN A 81 -2.62 5.70 1.20
N ILE A 82 -1.53 6.06 1.90
CA ILE A 82 -0.25 6.32 1.26
C ILE A 82 0.30 5.06 0.56
N ILE A 83 0.13 3.88 1.16
CA ILE A 83 0.55 2.61 0.56
C ILE A 83 -0.25 2.35 -0.72
N ASP A 84 -1.57 2.47 -0.66
CA ASP A 84 -2.47 2.25 -1.79
C ASP A 84 -2.18 3.22 -2.93
N ASP A 85 -2.04 4.52 -2.63
CA ASP A 85 -1.73 5.56 -3.61
C ASP A 85 -0.32 5.38 -4.21
N TYR A 86 0.64 4.87 -3.45
CA TYR A 86 2.00 4.63 -3.94
C TYR A 86 2.06 3.48 -4.94
N TYR A 87 1.37 2.40 -4.64
CA TYR A 87 1.31 1.24 -5.54
C TYR A 87 0.20 1.34 -6.59
N GLU A 88 -0.70 2.34 -6.49
CA GLU A 88 -1.89 2.49 -7.34
C GLU A 88 -2.89 1.34 -7.15
N ILE A 89 -2.94 0.79 -5.93
CA ILE A 89 -3.77 -0.35 -5.55
C ILE A 89 -4.96 0.18 -4.75
N HIS A 90 -5.91 0.80 -5.44
CA HIS A 90 -7.11 1.32 -4.78
C HIS A 90 -8.02 0.17 -4.34
N ILE A 91 -7.87 -0.26 -3.09
CA ILE A 91 -8.80 -1.19 -2.47
C ILE A 91 -10.09 -0.42 -2.27
N LYS A 92 -11.11 -0.69 -3.09
CA LYS A 92 -12.46 -0.24 -2.75
C LYS A 92 -12.77 -0.86 -1.38
N PRO A 93 -12.98 -0.05 -0.32
CA PRO A 93 -13.33 -0.63 0.97
C PRO A 93 -14.55 -1.51 0.74
N SER A 94 -14.42 -2.79 1.10
CA SER A 94 -15.54 -3.72 1.10
C SER A 94 -16.67 -3.03 1.86
N SER A 95 -17.77 -2.75 1.15
CA SER A 95 -18.83 -1.85 1.58
C SER A 95 -19.15 -2.02 3.06
N ASN A 96 -18.91 -0.96 3.84
CA ASN A 96 -19.73 -0.54 4.98
C ASN A 96 -19.33 0.79 5.63
N THR A 97 -18.59 1.67 4.94
CA THR A 97 -18.60 3.11 5.26
C THR A 97 -18.54 3.91 3.98
N THR A 98 -19.55 4.75 3.79
CA THR A 98 -19.75 5.70 2.70
C THR A 98 -18.47 6.47 2.38
N SER A 99 -17.79 6.12 1.28
CA SER A 99 -16.83 7.02 0.65
C SER A 99 -17.62 8.08 -0.12
N LEU A 100 -17.62 9.29 0.43
CA LEU A 100 -18.11 10.50 -0.22
C LEU A 100 -17.12 10.83 -1.34
N GLY A 101 -17.49 10.67 -2.61
CA GLY A 101 -16.71 11.33 -3.66
C GLY A 101 -17.00 11.00 -5.12
N THR A 102 -17.13 9.74 -5.51
CA THR A 102 -17.24 9.42 -6.94
C THR A 102 -18.11 8.19 -7.18
N ILE A 103 -19.28 8.41 -7.77
CA ILE A 103 -20.12 7.38 -8.37
C ILE A 103 -19.69 7.28 -9.83
N ASP A 104 -19.27 6.10 -10.26
CA ASP A 104 -19.05 5.80 -11.68
C ASP A 104 -20.41 5.58 -12.35
N ILE A 105 -20.79 6.48 -13.26
CA ILE A 105 -22.12 6.49 -13.90
C ILE A 105 -22.24 5.36 -14.93
N LEU A 106 -21.12 4.82 -15.43
CA LEU A 106 -21.15 3.72 -16.41
C LEU A 106 -21.62 2.39 -15.79
N ASP A 107 -21.53 2.24 -14.47
CA ASP A 107 -22.02 1.06 -13.74
C ASP A 107 -23.54 1.08 -13.53
N LEU A 108 -24.21 2.19 -13.86
CA LEU A 108 -25.64 2.41 -13.66
C LEU A 108 -26.47 2.32 -14.96
N MET A 109 -25.84 1.95 -16.08
CA MET A 109 -26.49 1.81 -17.39
C MET A 109 -26.69 0.36 -17.81
#